data_AF-A0A382TA30-F1
#
_entry.id   AF-A0A382TA30-F1
#
_cell.length_a   1.000
_cell.length_b   1.000
_cell.length_c   1.000
_cell.angle_alpha   90.00
_cell.angle_beta   90.00
_cell.angle_gamma   90.00
#
_symmetry.space_group_name_H-M   'P 1'
#
loop_
_entity.id
_entity.type
_entity.pdbx_description
1 polymer ?
#
loop_
_entity_poly.entity_id
_entity_poly.type
_entity_poly.pdbx_seq_one_letter_code
_entity_poly.pdbx_strand_id
1 'polypeptide(L)' 'MAAEESKFIEVQPFSDEMVLSMGPQHPSTHGVLKLELRLDGEIVREAIPHIGYLHRCFEKHAENLSYPQIIPFTDRM' A
#
# COMPACT_ATOMS: atom_id res chain seq x y z
N MET A 1 -23.02 14.79 -6.48
CA MET A 1 -22.98 13.45 -5.87
C MET A 1 -21.51 13.16 -5.62
N ALA A 2 -20.92 13.90 -4.67
CA ALA A 2 -20.78 13.52 -3.26
C ALA A 2 -19.88 12.30 -3.13
N ALA A 3 -18.80 12.27 -2.39
CA ALA A 3 -18.04 13.24 -1.60
C ALA A 3 -16.84 12.41 -1.16
N GLU A 4 -15.62 12.90 -1.32
CA GLU A 4 -14.55 12.56 -0.38
C GLU A 4 -13.65 13.78 -0.32
N GLU A 5 -14.11 14.73 0.49
CA GLU A 5 -13.25 15.75 1.06
C GLU A 5 -12.07 15.03 1.69
N SER A 6 -10.91 15.15 1.05
CA SER A 6 -9.62 14.98 1.67
C SER A 6 -9.60 15.88 2.89
N LYS A 7 -9.96 15.32 4.04
CA LYS A 7 -9.94 16.00 5.32
C LYS A 7 -8.51 16.44 5.57
N PHE A 8 -8.22 17.70 5.29
CA PHE A 8 -7.14 18.43 5.92
C PHE A 8 -7.48 18.47 7.41
N ILE A 9 -7.03 17.46 8.13
CA ILE A 9 -6.98 17.52 9.59
C ILE A 9 -5.83 18.50 9.86
N GLU A 10 -6.17 19.70 10.33
CA GLU A 10 -5.20 20.60 10.95
C GLU A 10 -4.59 19.85 12.13
N VAL A 11 -3.44 19.21 11.90
CA VAL A 11 -2.64 18.59 12.95
C VAL A 11 -1.99 19.74 13.72
N GLN A 12 -2.49 19.97 14.92
CA GLN A 12 -1.79 20.81 15.90
C GLN A 12 -0.40 20.21 16.11
N PRO A 13 0.69 20.99 15.98
CA PRO A 13 2.04 20.47 16.16
C PRO A 13 2.25 20.16 17.65
N PHE A 14 1.85 18.97 18.08
CA PHE A 14 2.43 18.36 19.27
C PHE A 14 3.85 17.95 18.87
N SER A 15 4.80 18.44 19.66
CA SER A 15 6.21 18.68 19.35
C SER A 15 7.09 17.47 18.94
N ASP A 16 6.54 16.30 18.61
CA ASP A 16 7.33 15.09 18.29
C ASP A 16 6.63 14.13 17.30
N GLU A 17 5.96 14.66 16.26
CA GLU A 17 5.51 13.79 15.16
C GLU A 17 6.72 13.25 14.37
N MET A 18 6.89 11.94 14.38
CA MET A 18 7.92 11.23 13.65
C MET A 18 7.36 10.57 12.40
N VAL A 19 7.97 10.83 11.24
CA VAL A 19 7.66 10.11 10.00
C VAL A 19 8.67 8.97 9.84
N LEU A 20 8.20 7.73 9.92
CA LEU A 20 8.99 6.51 9.74
C LEU A 20 8.61 5.81 8.44
N SER A 21 9.57 5.70 7.53
CA SER A 21 9.42 4.85 6.33
C SER A 21 9.84 3.41 6.64
N MET A 22 8.87 2.53 6.85
CA MET A 22 9.12 1.08 6.86
C MET A 22 9.27 0.58 5.42
N GLY A 23 10.49 0.20 5.07
CA GLY A 23 10.84 -0.26 3.74
C GLY A 23 10.17 -1.59 3.34
N PRO A 24 10.10 -1.89 2.03
CA PRO A 24 9.37 -3.03 1.48
C PRO A 24 9.92 -4.41 1.87
N GLN A 25 11.17 -4.47 2.32
CA GLN A 25 11.87 -5.69 2.75
C GLN A 25 12.04 -5.77 4.28
N HIS A 26 11.46 -4.83 5.04
CA HIS A 26 11.66 -4.77 6.48
C HIS A 26 11.18 -6.10 7.11
N PRO A 27 11.99 -6.76 7.94
CA PRO A 27 11.71 -8.10 8.43
C PRO A 27 10.43 -8.04 9.26
N SER A 28 9.31 -8.55 8.73
CA SER A 28 8.04 -8.92 9.38
C SER A 28 6.80 -8.67 8.51
N THR A 29 6.92 -7.99 7.36
CA THR A 29 5.82 -7.94 6.39
C THR A 29 5.80 -9.24 5.59
N HIS A 30 4.76 -10.06 5.74
CA HIS A 30 4.51 -11.24 4.90
C HIS A 30 4.20 -10.77 3.46
N GLY A 31 5.23 -10.37 2.71
CA GLY A 31 5.11 -9.82 1.36
C GLY A 31 5.97 -8.56 1.16
N VAL A 32 5.78 -7.88 0.02
CA VAL A 32 6.50 -6.65 -0.33
C VAL A 32 5.57 -5.47 -0.09
N LEU A 33 5.75 -4.78 1.03
CA LEU A 33 4.88 -3.67 1.45
C LEU A 33 5.72 -2.55 2.06
N LYS A 34 5.67 -1.35 1.46
CA LYS A 34 6.24 -0.15 2.06
C LYS A 34 5.14 0.60 2.82
N LEU A 35 5.42 0.96 4.06
CA LEU A 35 4.52 1.75 4.89
C LEU A 35 5.21 3.07 5.27
N GLU A 36 4.53 4.18 5.04
CA GLU A 36 4.89 5.46 5.63
C GLU A 36 4.04 5.64 6.89
N LEU A 37 4.68 5.63 8.05
CA LEU A 37 4.03 5.71 9.36
C LEU A 37 4.24 7.11 9.94
N ARG A 38 3.17 7.73 10.42
CA ARG A 38 3.23 8.92 11.27
C ARG A 38 3.01 8.46 12.71
N LEU A 39 4.02 8.68 13.52
CA LEU A 39 4.11 8.21 14.90
C LEU A 39 4.11 9.40 15.85
N ASP A 40 3.39 9.25 16.95
CA ASP A 40 3.46 10.10 18.14
C ASP A 40 4.08 9.22 19.24
N GLY A 41 5.41 9.19 19.29
CA GLY A 41 6.18 8.24 20.09
C GLY A 41 5.92 6.78 19.69
N GLU A 42 5.31 6.00 20.60
CA GLU A 42 4.96 4.59 20.38
C GLU A 42 3.56 4.40 19.75
N ILE A 43 2.79 5.49 19.59
CA ILE A 43 1.42 5.44 19.05
C ILE A 43 1.43 5.74 17.56
N VAL A 44 0.80 4.86 16.77
CA VAL A 44 0.59 5.09 15.33
C VAL A 44 -0.61 6.04 15.14
N ARG A 45 -0.36 7.22 14.58
CA ARG A 45 -1.41 8.19 14.22
C ARG A 45 -1.98 7.91 12.84
N GLU A 46 -1.11 7.63 11.88
CA GLU A 46 -1.49 7.38 10.49
C GLU A 46 -0.52 6.38 9.86
N ALA A 47 -1.03 5.53 8.96
CA ALA A 47 -0.23 4.61 8.17
C ALA A 47 -0.67 4.70 6.71
N ILE A 48 0.24 5.14 5.84
CA ILE A 48 0.01 5.26 4.40
C ILE A 48 0.68 4.06 3.72
N PRO A 49 -0.10 3.10 3.20
CA PRO A 49 0.46 1.96 2.49
C PRO A 49 0.80 2.32 1.04
N HIS A 50 2.04 2.07 0.65
CA HIS A 50 2.46 2.11 -0.75
C HIS A 50 2.38 0.68 -1.32
N ILE A 51 1.35 0.46 -2.13
CA ILE A 51 1.09 -0.82 -2.82
C ILE A 51 1.61 -0.78 -4.27
N GLY A 52 1.64 -1.94 -4.94
CA GLY A 52 1.97 -2.03 -6.35
C GLY A 52 3.39 -2.52 -6.67
N TYR A 53 4.23 -2.79 -5.66
CA TYR A 53 5.57 -3.36 -5.86
C TYR A 53 5.57 -4.75 -6.52
N LEU A 54 4.46 -5.48 -6.43
CA LEU A 54 4.25 -6.79 -7.08
C LEU A 54 3.16 -6.75 -8.15
N HIS A 55 2.77 -5.56 -8.63
CA HIS A 55 1.82 -5.46 -9.72
C HIS A 55 2.46 -5.97 -11.03
N ARG A 56 1.98 -7.12 -11.51
CA ARG A 56 2.50 -7.79 -12.72
C ARG A 56 1.63 -7.55 -13.97
N CYS A 57 0.73 -6.57 -13.94
CA CYS A 57 -0.19 -6.26 -15.03
C CYS A 57 -0.96 -7.49 -15.55
N PHE A 58 -1.39 -8.38 -14.64
CA PHE A 58 -2.01 -9.65 -15.03
C PHE A 58 -3.27 -9.44 -15.88
N GLU A 59 -4.08 -8.45 -15.54
CA GLU A 59 -5.27 -8.06 -16.31
C GLU A 59 -4.92 -7.76 -17.77
N LYS A 60 -3.85 -6.99 -18.01
CA LYS A 60 -3.39 -6.66 -19.36
C LYS A 60 -2.80 -7.87 -20.09
N HIS A 61 -2.17 -8.77 -19.35
CA HIS A 61 -1.62 -10.00 -19.91
C HIS A 61 -2.74 -10.97 -20.34
N ALA A 62 -3.82 -11.05 -19.56
CA ALA A 62 -4.99 -11.86 -19.86
C ALA A 62 -5.71 -11.42 -21.15
N GLU A 63 -5.69 -10.13 -21.50
CA GLU A 63 -6.26 -9.63 -22.77
C GLU A 63 -5.58 -10.22 -24.02
N ASN A 64 -4.31 -10.60 -23.93
CA ASN A 64 -3.52 -11.10 -25.05
C ASN A 64 -3.48 -12.63 -25.13
N LEU A 65 -4.08 -13.33 -24.18
CA LEU A 65 -4.04 -14.78 -24.04
C LEU A 65 -5.41 -15.41 -24.34
N SER A 66 -5.40 -16.62 -24.87
CA SER A 66 -6.64 -17.40 -25.01
C SER A 66 -7.10 -17.92 -23.65
N TYR A 67 -8.41 -18.10 -23.48
CA TYR A 67 -9.03 -18.57 -22.23
C TYR A 67 -8.32 -19.75 -21.52
N PRO A 68 -7.91 -20.84 -22.20
CA PRO A 68 -7.21 -21.94 -21.53
C PRO A 68 -5.80 -21.58 -21.04
N GLN A 69 -5.14 -20.59 -21.66
CA GLN A 69 -3.79 -20.15 -21.28
C GLN A 69 -3.79 -19.28 -20.02
N ILE A 70 -4.94 -18.73 -19.62
CA ILE A 70 -5.08 -17.88 -18.44
C ILE A 70 -5.15 -18.72 -17.15
N ILE A 71 -5.62 -19.98 -17.23
CA ILE A 71 -5.81 -20.90 -16.10
C ILE A 71 -4.61 -20.94 -15.12
N PRO A 72 -3.34 -21.13 -15.57
CA PRO A 72 -2.19 -21.19 -14.65
C PRO A 72 -1.84 -19.85 -13.99
N PHE A 73 -2.31 -18.72 -14.53
CA PHE A 73 -2.02 -17.42 -13.93
C PHE A 73 -2.99 -17.07 -12.81
N THR A 74 -4.25 -17.52 -12.90
CA THR A 74 -5.27 -17.30 -11.85
C THR A 74 -4.85 -17.92 -10.51
N ASP A 75 -4.16 -19.07 -10.54
CA ASP A 75 -3.62 -19.76 -9.36
C ASP A 75 -2.42 -19.05 -8.71
N ARG A 76 -1.78 -18.11 -9.41
CA ARG A 76 -0.52 -17.46 -8.99
C ARG A 76 -0.67 -15.98 -8.64
N MET A 77 -1.91 -15.49 -8.50
CA MET A 77 -2.21 -14.18 -7.91
C MET A 77 -2.14 -14.26 -6.40
#